data_AF-A0A961QNJ5-F1
#
_entry.id   AF-A0A961QNJ5-F1
#
_cell.length_a   1.000
_cell.length_b   1.000
_cell.length_c   1.000
_cell.angle_alpha   90.00
_cell.angle_beta   90.00
_cell.angle_gamma   90.00
#
_symmetry.space_group_name_H-M   'P 1'
#
loop_
_entity.id
_entity.type
_entity.pdbx_description
1 polymer ?
#
loop_
_entity_poly.entity_id
_entity_poly.type
_entity_poly.pdbx_seq_one_letter_code
_entity_poly.pdbx_strand_id
1 'polypeptide(L)'
;MSFTPIMPTGGYAGWKFLQRTLEKQQTAYAASGPIQRDDAQFRARIGQIRTAEDLVSDRGLLRVALGAFGLDADIDNRFFIRKVLEEGTLDEGSLANRLSDKRYRDFSKAFGFGDYSTPRTVLSDFSDEILSRYRTMQFEASVGEVDA
;
A
#
# COMPACT_ATOMS: atom_id res chain seq x y z
N MET A 1 11.92 8.74 -15.02
CA MET A 1 12.40 7.41 -15.45
C MET A 1 11.82 6.40 -14.47
N SER A 2 11.31 5.26 -14.96
CA SER A 2 10.94 4.12 -14.11
C SER A 2 12.21 3.45 -13.59
N PHE A 3 12.16 2.93 -12.37
CA PHE A 3 13.25 2.13 -11.80
C PHE A 3 13.08 0.67 -12.22
N THR A 4 14.19 -0.01 -12.50
CA THR A 4 14.22 -1.46 -12.76
C THR A 4 15.22 -2.08 -11.79
N PRO A 5 14.81 -3.06 -10.96
CA PRO A 5 15.74 -3.81 -10.12
C PRO A 5 16.84 -4.48 -10.94
N ILE A 6 18.05 -4.49 -10.39
CA ILE A 6 19.20 -5.11 -11.05
C ILE A 6 19.37 -6.53 -10.50
N MET A 7 19.16 -7.52 -11.35
CA MET A 7 19.42 -8.94 -11.07
C MET A 7 20.23 -9.56 -12.23
N PRO A 8 21.53 -9.83 -12.04
CA PRO A 8 22.41 -10.32 -13.12
C PRO A 8 22.03 -11.71 -13.64
N THR A 9 21.40 -12.52 -12.80
CA THR A 9 20.95 -13.89 -13.05
C THR A 9 19.67 -14.11 -12.26
N GLY A 10 18.72 -14.90 -12.76
CA GLY A 10 17.54 -15.30 -11.97
C GLY A 10 17.85 -16.36 -10.91
N GLY A 11 16.83 -16.73 -10.12
CA GLY A 11 16.90 -17.82 -9.14
C GLY A 11 17.85 -17.53 -7.96
N TYR A 12 18.45 -18.57 -7.37
CA TYR A 12 19.20 -18.43 -6.10
C TYR A 12 20.40 -17.47 -6.18
N ALA A 13 21.13 -17.45 -7.30
CA ALA A 13 22.26 -16.54 -7.49
C ALA A 13 21.80 -15.08 -7.59
N GLY A 14 20.68 -14.83 -8.27
CA GLY A 14 19.98 -13.54 -8.31
C GLY A 14 19.51 -13.09 -6.94
N TRP A 15 18.83 -13.97 -6.21
CA TRP A 15 18.37 -13.70 -4.86
C TRP A 15 19.52 -13.32 -3.91
N LYS A 16 20.65 -14.04 -3.94
CA LYS A 16 21.85 -13.69 -3.15
C LYS A 16 22.42 -12.32 -3.53
N PHE A 17 22.41 -11.97 -4.82
CA PHE A 17 22.86 -10.66 -5.28
C PHE A 17 21.91 -9.55 -4.82
N LEU A 18 20.60 -9.77 -4.95
CA LEU A 18 19.57 -8.85 -4.48
C LEU A 18 19.72 -8.62 -2.97
N GLN A 19 19.88 -9.67 -2.16
CA GLN A 19 20.11 -9.53 -0.72
C GLN A 19 21.32 -8.64 -0.40
N ARG A 20 22.40 -8.76 -1.15
CA ARG A 20 23.62 -7.95 -0.97
C ARG A 20 23.47 -6.50 -1.43
N THR A 21 22.53 -6.23 -2.34
CA THR A 21 22.33 -4.91 -2.94
C THR A 21 21.01 -4.25 -2.54
N LEU A 22 20.23 -4.91 -1.68
CA LEU A 22 18.85 -4.57 -1.34
C LEU A 22 18.70 -3.12 -0.92
N GLU A 23 19.48 -2.67 0.06
CA GLU A 23 19.41 -1.30 0.58
C GLU A 23 19.69 -0.24 -0.50
N LYS A 24 20.68 -0.49 -1.36
CA LYS A 24 21.02 0.42 -2.46
C LYS A 24 19.90 0.47 -3.50
N GLN A 25 19.34 -0.68 -3.84
CA GLN A 25 18.25 -0.79 -4.80
C GLN A 25 16.95 -0.15 -4.26
N GLN A 26 16.60 -0.39 -2.99
CA GLN A 26 15.47 0.25 -2.34
C GLN A 26 15.63 1.77 -2.24
N THR A 27 16.84 2.26 -1.92
CA THR A 27 17.13 3.70 -1.87
C THR A 27 16.95 4.34 -3.25
N ALA A 28 17.50 3.72 -4.30
CA ALA A 28 17.33 4.19 -5.67
C ALA A 28 15.87 4.13 -6.14
N TYR A 29 15.13 3.09 -5.75
CA TYR A 29 13.70 2.96 -6.02
C TYR A 29 12.88 4.07 -5.35
N ALA A 30 13.10 4.31 -4.06
CA ALA A 30 12.45 5.37 -3.31
C ALA A 30 12.78 6.76 -3.87
N ALA A 31 13.96 6.95 -4.46
CA ALA A 31 14.36 8.19 -5.13
C ALA A 31 13.77 8.34 -6.55
N SER A 32 13.05 7.35 -7.07
CA SER A 32 12.47 7.41 -8.41
C SER A 32 11.36 8.46 -8.50
N GLY A 33 11.27 9.14 -9.65
CA GLY A 33 10.29 10.21 -9.88
C GLY A 33 8.82 9.79 -9.68
N PRO A 34 8.37 8.59 -10.11
CA PRO A 34 7.01 8.12 -9.82
C PRO A 34 6.74 8.00 -8.32
N ILE A 35 7.62 7.33 -7.57
CA ILE A 35 7.45 7.10 -6.12
C ILE A 35 7.46 8.41 -5.35
N GLN A 36 8.40 9.31 -5.66
CA GLN A 36 8.44 10.64 -5.04
C GLN A 36 7.16 11.46 -5.27
N ARG A 37 6.55 11.34 -6.46
CA ARG A 37 5.28 12.02 -6.74
C ARG A 37 4.14 11.41 -5.94
N ASP A 38 4.02 10.09 -5.91
CA ASP A 38 2.97 9.42 -5.15
C ASP A 38 3.10 9.70 -3.65
N ASP A 39 4.32 9.64 -3.12
CA ASP A 39 4.65 10.01 -1.74
C ASP A 39 4.21 11.44 -1.40
N ALA A 40 4.58 12.41 -2.23
CA ALA A 40 4.26 13.82 -2.00
C ALA A 40 2.74 14.08 -2.06
N GLN A 41 2.07 13.48 -3.05
CA GLN A 41 0.62 13.60 -3.22
C GLN A 41 -0.15 12.95 -2.07
N PHE A 42 0.32 11.78 -1.60
CA PHE A 42 -0.29 11.07 -0.48
C PHE A 42 -0.13 11.85 0.82
N ARG A 43 1.10 12.27 1.18
CA ARG A 43 1.34 13.09 2.39
C ARG A 43 0.51 14.36 2.42
N ALA A 44 0.36 15.03 1.28
CA ALA A 44 -0.35 16.30 1.20
C ALA A 44 -1.87 16.19 1.45
N ARG A 45 -2.48 15.03 1.16
CA ARG A 45 -3.95 14.89 1.18
C ARG A 45 -4.48 13.91 2.21
N ILE A 46 -3.73 12.87 2.60
CA ILE A 46 -4.27 11.77 3.41
C ILE A 46 -4.81 12.23 4.78
N GLY A 47 -4.18 13.24 5.40
CA GLY A 47 -4.63 13.81 6.68
C GLY A 47 -6.01 14.47 6.65
N GLN A 48 -6.55 14.74 5.46
CA GLN A 48 -7.87 15.34 5.27
C GLN A 48 -8.97 14.29 5.12
N ILE A 49 -8.61 13.03 4.85
CA ILE A 49 -9.55 11.93 4.61
C ILE A 49 -10.15 11.49 5.93
N ARG A 50 -11.49 11.54 6.05
CA ARG A 50 -12.19 11.21 7.29
C ARG A 50 -13.06 9.96 7.17
N THR A 51 -13.42 9.59 5.95
CA THR A 51 -14.32 8.45 5.70
C THR A 51 -13.74 7.50 4.64
N ALA A 52 -14.27 6.28 4.62
CA ALA A 52 -13.98 5.32 3.56
C ALA A 52 -14.38 5.87 2.17
N GLU A 53 -15.49 6.61 2.09
CA GLU A 53 -15.94 7.25 0.85
C GLU A 53 -14.94 8.30 0.35
N ASP A 54 -14.40 9.13 1.24
CA ASP A 54 -13.37 10.11 0.90
C ASP A 54 -12.14 9.42 0.28
N LEU A 55 -11.71 8.30 0.87
CA LEU A 55 -10.55 7.55 0.37
C LEU A 55 -10.81 6.96 -1.00
N VAL A 56 -11.94 6.26 -1.20
CA VAL A 56 -12.21 5.58 -2.48
C VAL A 56 -12.55 6.55 -3.62
N SER A 57 -12.90 7.79 -3.28
CA SER A 57 -13.18 8.86 -4.24
C SER A 57 -11.91 9.49 -4.82
N ASP A 58 -10.80 9.51 -4.07
CA ASP A 58 -9.49 9.93 -4.59
C ASP A 58 -8.71 8.73 -5.11
N ARG A 59 -8.74 8.52 -6.43
CA ARG A 59 -8.03 7.40 -7.09
C ARG A 59 -6.52 7.41 -6.84
N GLY A 60 -5.91 8.58 -6.63
CA GLY A 60 -4.48 8.69 -6.34
C GLY A 60 -4.15 8.17 -4.95
N LEU A 61 -4.93 8.57 -3.94
CA LEU A 61 -4.79 8.07 -2.57
C LEU A 61 -5.15 6.59 -2.48
N LEU A 62 -6.25 6.18 -3.12
CA LEU A 62 -6.69 4.79 -3.14
C LEU A 62 -5.61 3.87 -3.72
N ARG A 63 -4.93 4.28 -4.79
CA ARG A 63 -3.84 3.51 -5.40
C ARG A 63 -2.68 3.29 -4.44
N VAL A 64 -2.21 4.32 -3.75
CA VAL A 64 -1.13 4.19 -2.75
C VAL A 64 -1.60 3.35 -1.57
N ALA A 65 -2.83 3.58 -1.11
CA ALA A 65 -3.45 2.85 -0.01
C ALA A 65 -3.59 1.36 -0.32
N LEU A 66 -4.09 0.98 -1.49
CA LEU A 66 -4.20 -0.42 -1.91
C LEU A 66 -2.82 -1.05 -2.17
N GLY A 67 -1.93 -0.32 -2.83
CA GLY A 67 -0.57 -0.79 -3.14
C GLY A 67 0.25 -1.06 -1.89
N ALA A 68 0.02 -0.30 -0.81
CA ALA A 68 0.63 -0.58 0.49
C ALA A 68 0.20 -1.95 1.06
N PHE A 69 -0.93 -2.52 0.62
CA PHE A 69 -1.46 -3.81 1.06
C PHE A 69 -1.39 -4.89 -0.03
N GLY A 70 -0.78 -4.60 -1.19
CA GLY A 70 -0.73 -5.50 -2.34
C GLY A 70 -2.09 -5.76 -2.98
N LEU A 71 -3.03 -4.83 -2.82
CA LEU A 71 -4.40 -4.92 -3.33
C LEU A 71 -4.58 -4.08 -4.61
N ASP A 72 -3.51 -3.84 -5.36
CA ASP A 72 -3.48 -2.96 -6.55
C ASP A 72 -4.54 -3.33 -7.59
N ALA A 73 -4.83 -4.63 -7.73
CA ALA A 73 -5.82 -5.15 -8.66
C ALA A 73 -7.27 -4.69 -8.36
N ASP A 74 -7.56 -4.25 -7.13
CA ASP A 74 -8.89 -3.83 -6.71
C ASP A 74 -9.16 -2.33 -6.87
N ILE A 75 -8.28 -1.60 -7.57
CA ILE A 75 -8.41 -0.15 -7.76
C ILE A 75 -9.76 0.26 -8.39
N ASP A 76 -10.36 -0.61 -9.19
CA ASP A 76 -11.66 -0.39 -9.82
C ASP A 76 -12.84 -0.94 -9.00
N ASN A 77 -12.58 -1.75 -7.97
CA ASN A 77 -13.58 -2.36 -7.08
C ASN A 77 -13.99 -1.43 -5.93
N ARG A 78 -14.19 -0.14 -6.21
CA ARG A 78 -14.40 0.93 -5.20
C ARG A 78 -15.53 0.65 -4.22
N PHE A 79 -16.66 0.11 -4.68
CA PHE A 79 -17.78 -0.22 -3.82
C PHE A 79 -17.42 -1.28 -2.78
N PHE A 80 -16.74 -2.33 -3.22
CA PHE A 80 -16.29 -3.41 -2.36
C PHE A 80 -15.25 -2.92 -1.35
N ILE A 81 -14.24 -2.18 -1.82
CA ILE A 81 -13.21 -1.60 -0.95
C ILE A 81 -13.82 -0.67 0.09
N ARG A 82 -14.76 0.19 -0.31
CA ARG A 82 -15.49 1.05 0.62
C ARG A 82 -16.21 0.22 1.68
N LYS A 83 -16.94 -0.82 1.30
CA LYS A 83 -17.66 -1.68 2.25
C LYS A 83 -16.73 -2.36 3.25
N VAL A 84 -15.58 -2.86 2.79
CA VAL A 84 -14.54 -3.44 3.66
C VAL A 84 -14.03 -2.45 4.70
N LEU A 85 -13.82 -1.19 4.31
CA LEU A 85 -13.34 -0.13 5.19
C LEU A 85 -14.43 0.40 6.15
N GLU A 86 -15.67 0.51 5.66
CA GLU A 86 -16.83 0.97 6.45
C GLU A 86 -17.23 -0.01 7.54
N GLU A 87 -17.22 -1.32 7.26
CA GLU A 87 -17.59 -2.35 8.24
C GLU A 87 -16.50 -2.58 9.30
N GLY A 88 -15.27 -2.09 9.07
CA GLY A 88 -14.17 -2.22 10.02
C GLY A 88 -13.74 -3.67 10.25
N THR A 89 -13.16 -3.91 11.42
CA THR A 89 -12.61 -5.17 11.90
C THR A 89 -12.97 -5.49 13.35
N LEU A 90 -13.61 -4.58 14.09
CA LEU A 90 -13.96 -4.82 15.50
C LEU A 90 -15.09 -5.84 15.70
N ASP A 91 -16.07 -5.90 14.80
CA ASP A 91 -17.11 -6.92 14.85
C ASP A 91 -16.63 -8.21 14.16
N GLU A 92 -16.83 -9.36 14.80
CA GLU A 92 -16.52 -10.67 14.22
C GLU A 92 -17.28 -10.87 12.89
N GLY A 93 -18.47 -10.27 12.78
CA GLY A 93 -19.30 -10.27 11.58
C GLY A 93 -18.84 -9.33 10.46
N SER A 94 -17.87 -8.45 10.68
CA SER A 94 -17.42 -7.49 9.64
C SER A 94 -16.93 -8.21 8.38
N LEU A 95 -17.24 -7.65 7.21
CA LEU A 95 -16.85 -8.18 5.90
C LEU A 95 -15.36 -8.47 5.85
N ALA A 96 -14.52 -7.56 6.34
CA ALA A 96 -13.07 -7.71 6.35
C ALA A 96 -12.61 -8.97 7.12
N ASN A 97 -13.31 -9.37 8.19
CA ASN A 97 -13.00 -10.56 8.98
C ASN A 97 -13.42 -11.86 8.28
N ARG A 98 -14.51 -11.81 7.50
CA ARG A 98 -15.07 -12.95 6.76
C ARG A 98 -14.32 -13.28 5.47
N LEU A 99 -13.53 -12.34 4.93
CA LEU A 99 -12.76 -12.58 3.71
C LEU A 99 -11.63 -13.60 3.95
N SER A 100 -11.41 -14.45 2.95
CA SER A 100 -10.30 -15.42 2.94
C SER A 100 -8.95 -14.71 2.85
N ASP A 101 -8.87 -13.68 2.01
CA ASP A 101 -7.68 -12.83 1.89
C ASP A 101 -7.59 -11.87 3.08
N LYS A 102 -6.58 -12.07 3.94
CA LYS A 102 -6.39 -11.29 5.16
C LYS A 102 -5.85 -9.88 4.91
N ARG A 103 -5.38 -9.58 3.69
CA ARG A 103 -4.90 -8.25 3.32
C ARG A 103 -6.00 -7.19 3.44
N TYR A 104 -7.26 -7.53 3.17
CA TYR A 104 -8.40 -6.63 3.34
C TYR A 104 -8.68 -6.31 4.81
N ARG A 105 -8.53 -7.29 5.70
CA ARG A 105 -8.63 -7.06 7.15
C ARG A 105 -7.53 -6.15 7.63
N ASP A 106 -6.29 -6.42 7.23
CA ASP A 106 -5.16 -5.60 7.62
C ASP A 106 -5.30 -4.17 7.07
N PHE A 107 -5.85 -4.02 5.86
CA PHE A 107 -6.18 -2.73 5.24
C PHE A 107 -7.24 -1.96 6.02
N SER A 108 -8.37 -2.62 6.31
CA SER A 108 -9.46 -2.04 7.09
C SER A 108 -9.01 -1.60 8.47
N LYS A 109 -8.29 -2.47 9.19
CA LYS A 109 -7.70 -2.17 10.51
C LYS A 109 -6.71 -1.02 10.46
N ALA A 110 -5.87 -0.95 9.43
CA ALA A 110 -4.84 0.08 9.33
C ALA A 110 -5.45 1.47 9.19
N PHE A 111 -6.51 1.63 8.41
CA PHE A 111 -7.18 2.93 8.23
C PHE A 111 -8.19 3.23 9.35
N GLY A 112 -8.85 2.19 9.88
CA GLY A 112 -9.70 2.27 11.07
C GLY A 112 -11.00 3.06 10.89
N PHE A 113 -11.49 3.25 9.66
CA PHE A 113 -12.71 4.04 9.39
C PHE A 113 -13.97 3.44 10.05
N GLY A 114 -14.13 2.12 10.02
CA GLY A 114 -15.23 1.41 10.68
C GLY A 114 -14.97 1.04 12.16
N ASP A 115 -13.73 1.21 12.63
CA ASP A 115 -13.32 0.79 13.97
C ASP A 115 -13.36 1.92 15.00
N TYR A 116 -13.12 3.16 14.54
CA TYR A 116 -12.97 4.31 15.43
C TYR A 116 -13.75 5.53 14.90
N SER A 117 -14.26 6.34 15.82
CA SER A 117 -14.92 7.62 15.46
C SER A 117 -13.94 8.63 14.86
N THR A 118 -12.66 8.52 15.21
CA THR A 118 -11.56 9.27 14.59
C THR A 118 -10.68 8.27 13.82
N PRO A 119 -10.60 8.36 12.49
CA PRO A 119 -9.80 7.42 11.71
C PRO A 119 -8.30 7.66 11.92
N ARG A 120 -7.48 6.64 11.65
CA ARG A 120 -6.02 6.75 11.81
C ARG A 120 -5.38 7.71 10.81
N THR A 121 -6.07 8.04 9.72
CA THR A 121 -5.62 8.97 8.68
C THR A 121 -5.23 10.35 9.19
N VAL A 122 -5.81 10.80 10.31
CA VAL A 122 -5.51 12.13 10.90
C VAL A 122 -4.28 12.11 11.83
N LEU A 123 -3.72 10.93 12.11
CA LEU A 123 -2.51 10.81 12.92
C LEU A 123 -1.29 11.29 12.12
N SER A 124 -0.38 11.99 12.78
CA SER A 124 0.77 12.61 12.12
C SER A 124 1.75 11.61 11.50
N ASP A 125 1.87 10.42 12.09
CA ASP A 125 2.75 9.33 11.67
C ASP A 125 2.12 8.41 10.61
N PHE A 126 0.79 8.44 10.46
CA PHE A 126 0.06 7.55 9.57
C PHE A 126 0.55 7.61 8.12
N SER A 127 0.80 8.83 7.62
CA SER A 127 1.24 9.01 6.23
C SER A 127 2.58 8.31 5.97
N ASP A 128 3.52 8.39 6.90
CA ASP A 128 4.84 7.77 6.76
C ASP A 128 4.78 6.25 6.94
N GLU A 129 3.91 5.75 7.84
CA GLU A 129 3.65 4.31 8.01
C GLU A 129 3.18 3.68 6.69
N ILE A 130 2.14 4.25 6.07
CA ILE A 130 1.57 3.71 4.83
C ILE A 130 2.57 3.84 3.66
N LEU A 131 3.29 4.95 3.56
CA LEU A 131 4.26 5.14 2.47
C LEU A 131 5.47 4.22 2.59
N SER A 132 5.95 3.95 3.80
CA SER A 132 7.00 2.96 4.03
C SER A 132 6.59 1.58 3.51
N ARG A 133 5.34 1.18 3.81
CA ARG A 133 4.79 -0.08 3.36
C ARG A 133 4.56 -0.11 1.85
N TYR A 134 4.02 0.97 1.27
CA TYR A 134 3.86 1.13 -0.17
C TYR A 134 5.17 0.95 -0.93
N ARG A 135 6.24 1.64 -0.52
CA ARG A 135 7.56 1.52 -1.16
C ARG A 135 8.09 0.10 -1.12
N THR A 136 7.92 -0.58 0.01
CA THR A 136 8.35 -1.98 0.20
C THR A 136 7.59 -2.91 -0.75
N MET A 137 6.26 -2.87 -0.74
CA MET A 137 5.41 -3.71 -1.59
C MET A 137 5.69 -3.51 -3.08
N GLN A 138 5.84 -2.27 -3.52
CA GLN A 138 6.06 -1.99 -4.93
C GLN A 138 7.47 -2.35 -5.38
N PHE A 139 8.46 -2.23 -4.49
CA PHE A 139 9.80 -2.74 -4.77
C PHE A 139 9.77 -4.26 -4.94
N GLU A 140 9.12 -4.98 -4.02
CA GLU A 140 8.97 -6.44 -4.10
C GLU A 140 8.24 -6.88 -5.37
N ALA A 141 7.16 -6.18 -5.74
CA ALA A 141 6.45 -6.41 -7.00
C ALA A 141 7.39 -6.24 -8.21
N SER A 142 8.17 -5.15 -8.25
CA SER A 142 9.12 -4.89 -9.34
C SER A 142 10.23 -5.94 -9.43
N VAL A 143 10.66 -6.52 -8.29
CA VAL A 143 11.62 -7.63 -8.26
C VAL A 143 10.98 -8.89 -8.84
N GLY A 144 9.74 -9.19 -8.47
CA GLY A 144 8.99 -10.34 -8.98
C GLY A 144 8.83 -10.30 -10.51
N GLU A 145 8.65 -9.12 -11.10
CA GLU A 145 8.58 -8.95 -12.56
C GLU A 145 9.91 -9.23 -13.29
N VAL A 146 11.05 -9.09 -12.62
CA VAL A 146 12.38 -9.26 -13.22
C VAL A 146 12.95 -10.67 -13.01
N ASP A 147 12.53 -11.39 -11.95
CA ASP A 147 12.95 -12.78 -11.69
C ASP A 147 12.08 -13.83 -12.41
N ALA A 148 10.89 -13.44 -12.87
CA ALA A 148 9.94 -14.30 -13.59
C ALA A 148 10.43 -14.69 -15.00
#